data_AF-A0A6M2DXK0-F1
#
_entry.id   AF-A0A6M2DXK0-F1
#
_cell.length_a   1.000
_cell.length_b   1.000
_cell.length_c   1.000
_cell.angle_alpha   90.00
_cell.angle_beta   90.00
_cell.angle_gamma   90.00
#
_symmetry.space_group_name_H-M   'P 1'
#
loop_
_entity.id
_entity.type
_entity.pdbx_description
1 polymer ?
#
loop_
_entity_poly.entity_id
_entity_poly.type
_entity_poly.pdbx_seq_one_letter_code
_entity_poly.pdbx_strand_id
1 'polypeptide(L)'
;MSIVFNLSYPIGMLILAVTAYYVPQWRDLQLAISLPTVLLLFHCWYLPESPRWLINKGRGAEAAKIVFGTKLVPDTSLDNHAVKDKYTKVDDGVSFQVDHRSQPTLGEVYAPTKTNMLMEKLKKSVKEMTALFRHKEMRRRLFICHFCWMGTSLGYYAMALNVDNFAADRYIYVALTGALEIPSYFVPLPMLKFFGRRIINFILFMVASLCLLSILAIPQDSSVALMIVGLIGRLCVSGVFSVVILHTSELFPTLNRNSAIGSSSTMAHVGSIAAPYIVDLLV
;
A
#
# COMPACT_ATOMS: atom_id res chain seq x y z
N MET A 1 -7.68 -4.82 9.28
CA MET A 1 -6.62 -5.46 8.46
C MET A 1 -5.54 -4.47 8.03
N SER A 2 -5.86 -3.38 7.34
CA SER A 2 -4.82 -2.44 6.86
C SER A 2 -3.96 -1.82 7.98
N ILE A 3 -4.53 -1.50 9.15
CA ILE A 3 -3.77 -0.95 10.28
C ILE A 3 -2.72 -1.94 10.80
N VAL A 4 -3.08 -3.23 10.93
CA VAL A 4 -2.15 -4.28 11.39
C VAL A 4 -0.97 -4.43 10.43
N PHE A 5 -1.22 -4.33 9.12
CA PHE A 5 -0.16 -4.33 8.13
C PHE A 5 0.78 -3.12 8.29
N ASN A 6 0.23 -1.92 8.51
CA ASN A 6 1.04 -0.70 8.69
C ASN A 6 1.87 -0.73 9.98
N LEU A 7 1.44 -1.43 11.04
CA LEU A 7 2.21 -1.55 12.30
C LEU A 7 3.55 -2.27 12.15
N SER A 8 3.73 -3.08 11.11
CA SER A 8 5.02 -3.75 10.85
C SER A 8 6.16 -2.76 10.64
N TYR A 9 5.88 -1.61 10.03
CA TYR A 9 6.85 -0.56 9.73
C TYR A 9 7.44 0.11 11.00
N PRO A 10 6.65 0.68 11.93
CA PRO A 10 7.17 1.24 13.18
C PRO A 10 7.87 0.21 14.07
N ILE A 11 7.37 -1.04 14.10
CA ILE A 11 8.02 -2.11 14.84
C ILE A 11 9.43 -2.37 14.29
N GLY A 12 9.57 -2.41 12.96
CA GLY A 12 10.88 -2.53 12.31
C GLY A 12 11.82 -1.36 12.65
N MET A 13 11.31 -0.12 12.67
CA MET A 13 12.09 1.06 13.06
C MET A 13 12.57 1.00 14.52
N LEU A 14 11.74 0.53 15.45
CA LEU A 14 12.11 0.37 16.86
C LEU A 14 13.17 -0.72 17.04
N ILE A 15 12.99 -1.88 16.38
CA ILE A 15 13.98 -2.96 16.40
C ILE A 15 15.31 -2.47 15.81
N LEU A 16 15.25 -1.71 14.72
CA LEU A 16 16.42 -1.10 14.08
C LEU A 16 17.14 -0.15 15.05
N ALA A 17 16.41 0.74 15.72
CA ALA A 17 17.00 1.68 16.68
C ALA A 17 17.69 0.98 17.84
N VAL A 18 17.06 -0.05 18.41
CA VAL A 18 17.62 -0.86 19.50
C VAL A 18 18.87 -1.62 19.02
N THR A 19 18.81 -2.24 17.85
CA THR A 19 19.95 -3.00 17.30
C THR A 19 21.13 -2.08 16.99
N ALA A 20 20.86 -0.91 16.41
CA ALA A 20 21.87 0.08 16.08
C ALA A 20 22.56 0.67 17.33
N TYR A 21 21.86 0.72 18.47
CA TYR A 21 22.46 1.11 19.76
C TYR A 21 23.49 0.07 20.27
N TYR A 22 23.21 -1.23 20.13
CA TYR A 22 24.13 -2.29 20.58
C TYR A 22 25.23 -2.60 19.57
N VAL A 23 24.99 -2.38 18.27
CA VAL A 23 25.92 -2.69 17.19
C VAL A 23 26.10 -1.44 16.31
N PRO A 24 27.01 -0.53 16.69
CA PRO A 24 27.21 0.73 15.98
C PRO A 24 27.87 0.55 14.60
N GLN A 25 28.59 -0.57 14.41
CA GLN A 25 29.31 -0.83 13.17
C GLN A 25 28.33 -1.22 12.05
N TRP A 26 28.29 -0.41 10.99
CA TRP A 26 27.31 -0.56 9.89
C TRP A 26 27.30 -1.95 9.23
N ARG A 27 28.47 -2.63 9.17
CA ARG A 27 28.58 -3.98 8.59
C ARG A 27 27.86 -5.02 9.44
N ASP A 28 28.09 -4.96 10.75
CA ASP A 28 27.50 -5.91 11.70
C ASP A 28 26.01 -5.60 11.89
N LEU A 29 25.63 -4.32 11.84
CA LEU A 29 24.23 -3.90 11.81
C LEU A 29 23.50 -4.44 10.58
N GLN A 30 24.10 -4.33 9.38
CA GLN A 30 23.55 -4.88 8.14
C GLN A 30 23.40 -6.42 8.22
N LEU A 31 24.37 -7.11 8.83
CA LEU A 31 24.31 -8.54 9.05
C LEU A 31 23.18 -8.90 10.03
N ALA A 32 23.07 -8.18 11.14
CA ALA A 32 22.03 -8.40 12.15
C ALA A 32 20.61 -8.22 11.59
N ILE A 33 20.39 -7.25 10.69
CA ILE A 33 19.07 -6.98 10.08
C ILE A 33 18.75 -7.98 8.96
N SER A 34 19.76 -8.48 8.24
CA SER A 34 19.57 -9.45 7.14
C SER A 34 19.36 -10.88 7.61
N LEU A 35 19.86 -11.26 8.79
CA LEU A 35 19.71 -12.62 9.31
C LEU A 35 18.21 -13.01 9.53
N PRO A 36 17.35 -12.15 10.09
CA PRO A 36 15.91 -12.38 10.16
C PRO A 36 15.22 -12.51 8.80
N THR A 37 15.70 -11.83 7.75
CA THR A 37 15.05 -11.93 6.42
C THR A 37 15.30 -13.28 5.76
N VAL A 38 16.42 -13.94 6.08
CA VAL A 38 16.66 -15.34 5.68
C VAL A 38 15.65 -16.28 6.35
N LEU A 39 15.27 -16.02 7.61
CA LEU A 39 14.23 -16.79 8.29
C LEU A 39 12.86 -16.67 7.61
N LEU A 40 12.57 -15.54 6.96
CA LEU A 40 11.35 -15.37 6.18
C LEU A 40 11.29 -16.24 4.92
N LEU A 41 12.42 -16.75 4.41
CA LEU A 41 12.41 -17.70 3.29
C LEU A 41 11.73 -19.02 3.67
N PHE A 42 11.81 -19.43 4.94
CA PHE A 42 11.13 -20.63 5.42
C PHE A 42 9.60 -20.49 5.40
N HIS A 43 9.07 -19.26 5.52
CA HIS A 43 7.63 -19.02 5.44
C HIS A 43 7.05 -19.38 4.07
N CYS A 44 7.85 -19.32 2.99
CA CYS A 44 7.40 -19.74 1.66
C CYS A 44 7.02 -21.23 1.59
N TRP A 45 7.54 -22.09 2.48
CA TRP A 45 7.13 -23.49 2.53
C TRP A 45 5.79 -23.72 3.23
N TYR A 46 5.39 -22.82 4.12
CA TYR A 46 4.14 -22.95 4.87
C TYR A 46 2.99 -22.17 4.25
N LEU A 47 3.28 -21.13 3.45
CA LEU A 47 2.23 -20.29 2.87
C LEU A 47 1.55 -21.01 1.69
N PRO A 48 0.24 -21.32 1.79
CA PRO A 48 -0.48 -21.90 0.67
C PRO A 48 -0.64 -20.88 -0.46
N GLU A 49 -0.76 -21.39 -1.68
CA GLU A 49 -1.00 -20.55 -2.86
C GLU A 49 -2.31 -19.75 -2.75
N SER A 50 -2.36 -18.60 -3.42
CA SER A 50 -3.54 -17.74 -3.38
C SER A 50 -4.77 -18.47 -3.95
N PRO A 51 -5.90 -18.54 -3.22
CA PRO A 51 -7.12 -19.19 -3.71
C PRO A 51 -7.62 -18.60 -5.03
N ARG A 52 -7.45 -17.27 -5.22
CA ARG A 52 -7.82 -16.58 -6.46
C ARG A 52 -6.95 -17.02 -7.65
N TRP A 53 -5.66 -17.25 -7.41
CA TRP A 53 -4.75 -17.76 -8.42
C TRP A 53 -5.08 -19.21 -8.79
N LEU A 54 -5.36 -20.05 -7.80
CA LEU A 54 -5.76 -21.45 -7.98
C LEU A 54 -7.05 -21.56 -8.82
N ILE A 55 -8.07 -20.73 -8.54
CA ILE A 55 -9.31 -20.67 -9.34
C ILE A 55 -9.00 -20.29 -10.79
N ASN A 56 -8.16 -19.28 -11.03
CA ASN A 56 -7.77 -18.86 -12.39
C ASN A 56 -6.96 -19.94 -13.14
N LYS A 57 -6.32 -20.87 -12.42
CA LYS A 57 -5.60 -22.01 -12.98
C LYS A 57 -6.47 -23.27 -13.16
N GLY A 58 -7.76 -23.21 -12.82
CA GLY A 58 -8.67 -24.36 -12.88
C GLY A 58 -8.54 -25.32 -11.70
N ARG A 59 -7.74 -24.98 -10.67
CA ARG A 59 -7.56 -25.77 -9.43
C ARG A 59 -8.58 -25.35 -8.36
N GLY A 60 -9.87 -25.39 -8.72
CA GLY A 60 -10.97 -24.89 -7.88
C GLY A 60 -11.16 -25.69 -6.59
N ALA A 61 -10.98 -27.01 -6.63
CA ALA A 61 -11.10 -27.88 -5.46
C ALA A 61 -10.05 -27.55 -4.37
N GLU A 62 -8.83 -27.24 -4.79
CA GLU A 62 -7.74 -26.86 -3.87
C GLU A 62 -7.95 -25.47 -3.27
N ALA A 63 -8.46 -24.53 -4.07
CA ALA A 63 -8.88 -23.22 -3.57
C ALA A 63 -10.00 -23.35 -2.52
N ALA A 64 -10.99 -24.21 -2.77
CA ALA A 64 -12.07 -24.49 -1.82
C ALA A 64 -11.56 -25.14 -0.53
N LYS A 65 -10.60 -26.07 -0.62
CA LYS A 65 -9.95 -26.69 0.54
C LYS A 65 -9.20 -25.67 1.41
N ILE A 66 -8.56 -24.67 0.79
CA ILE A 66 -7.86 -23.60 1.52
C ILE A 66 -8.86 -22.65 2.21
N VAL A 67 -9.97 -22.29 1.55
CA VAL A 67 -10.93 -21.29 2.06
C VAL A 67 -11.92 -21.89 3.07
N PHE A 68 -12.47 -23.06 2.78
CA PHE A 68 -13.52 -23.69 3.59
C PHE A 68 -13.01 -24.82 4.48
N GLY A 69 -11.72 -25.18 4.38
CA GLY A 69 -11.15 -26.28 5.13
C GLY A 69 -11.58 -27.66 4.59
N THR A 70 -10.81 -28.68 4.93
CA THR A 70 -10.93 -30.02 4.32
C THR A 70 -12.22 -30.75 4.67
N LYS A 71 -12.92 -30.32 5.73
CA LYS A 71 -14.14 -30.98 6.24
C LYS A 71 -15.44 -30.53 5.55
N LEU A 72 -15.42 -29.43 4.79
CA LEU A 72 -16.61 -28.79 4.22
C LEU A 72 -16.72 -28.93 2.69
N VAL A 73 -15.81 -29.68 2.06
CA VAL A 73 -15.77 -29.87 0.61
C VAL A 73 -16.37 -31.25 0.26
N PRO A 74 -17.63 -31.35 -0.21
CA PRO A 74 -18.20 -32.63 -0.64
C PRO A 74 -17.51 -33.14 -1.91
N ASP A 75 -17.32 -34.46 -2.01
CA ASP A 75 -16.60 -35.15 -3.11
C ASP A 75 -17.14 -34.80 -4.51
N THR A 76 -18.38 -34.36 -4.62
CA THR A 76 -19.01 -33.89 -5.87
C THR A 76 -18.45 -32.57 -6.41
N SER A 77 -17.65 -31.83 -5.64
CA SER A 77 -17.00 -30.58 -6.07
C SER A 77 -15.59 -30.77 -6.65
N LEU A 78 -15.09 -32.01 -6.69
CA LEU A 78 -13.83 -32.39 -7.35
C LEU A 78 -13.94 -32.40 -8.88
N ASP A 79 -15.14 -32.27 -9.43
CA ASP A 79 -15.33 -32.13 -10.87
C ASP A 79 -15.01 -30.68 -11.30
N ASN A 80 -13.83 -30.50 -11.90
CA ASN A 80 -13.23 -29.21 -12.23
C ASN A 80 -14.12 -28.30 -13.11
N HIS A 81 -15.14 -28.86 -13.77
CA HIS A 81 -16.10 -28.12 -14.58
C HIS A 81 -17.24 -27.48 -13.77
N ALA A 82 -17.78 -28.14 -12.74
CA ALA A 82 -18.93 -27.65 -11.98
C ALA A 82 -18.59 -26.44 -11.08
N VAL A 83 -17.35 -26.35 -10.60
CA VAL A 83 -16.88 -25.23 -9.77
C VAL A 83 -16.65 -23.96 -10.60
N LYS A 84 -16.25 -24.12 -11.87
CA LYS A 84 -16.09 -23.00 -12.80
C LYS A 84 -17.44 -22.29 -13.00
N ASP A 85 -18.51 -23.04 -13.23
CA ASP A 85 -19.85 -22.46 -13.44
C ASP A 85 -20.45 -21.80 -12.19
N LYS A 86 -20.12 -22.30 -10.98
CA LYS A 86 -20.62 -21.73 -9.72
C LYS A 86 -19.93 -20.42 -9.32
N TYR A 87 -18.65 -20.21 -9.63
CA TYR A 87 -17.96 -18.96 -9.31
C TYR A 87 -18.02 -17.90 -10.41
N THR A 88 -18.15 -18.31 -11.68
CA THR A 88 -18.29 -17.35 -12.80
C THR A 88 -19.66 -16.64 -12.77
N LYS A 89 -20.68 -17.24 -12.14
CA LYS A 89 -22.04 -16.68 -12.05
C LYS A 89 -22.28 -15.71 -10.89
N VAL A 90 -21.32 -15.49 -9.98
CA VAL A 90 -21.59 -14.71 -8.74
C VAL A 90 -21.31 -13.21 -8.89
N ASP A 91 -20.71 -12.73 -9.99
CA ASP A 91 -20.40 -11.30 -10.17
C ASP A 91 -21.12 -10.58 -11.33
N ASP A 92 -21.99 -11.26 -12.08
CA ASP A 92 -22.74 -10.62 -13.15
C ASP A 92 -24.25 -10.67 -12.89
N GLY A 93 -24.75 -9.62 -12.23
CA GLY A 93 -26.18 -9.27 -12.20
C GLY A 93 -26.71 -8.81 -13.56
N VAL A 94 -26.34 -9.49 -14.64
CA VAL A 94 -26.81 -9.22 -16.01
C VAL A 94 -27.17 -10.55 -16.67
N SER A 95 -28.47 -10.78 -16.84
CA SER A 95 -29.00 -11.87 -17.64
C SER A 95 -28.62 -11.69 -19.10
N PHE A 96 -27.77 -12.56 -19.64
CA PHE A 96 -27.55 -12.68 -21.08
C PHE A 96 -28.30 -13.92 -21.58
N GLN A 97 -29.38 -13.71 -22.32
CA GLN A 97 -30.03 -14.78 -23.09
C GLN A 97 -29.05 -15.25 -24.17
N VAL A 98 -28.67 -16.53 -24.13
CA VAL A 98 -27.87 -17.16 -25.17
C VAL A 98 -28.83 -17.67 -26.24
N ASP A 99 -28.79 -17.03 -27.41
CA ASP A 99 -29.59 -17.41 -28.57
C ASP A 99 -28.99 -18.67 -29.23
N HIS A 100 -29.77 -19.75 -29.28
CA HIS A 100 -29.37 -21.05 -29.84
C HIS A 100 -29.50 -21.03 -31.37
N ARG A 101 -28.60 -20.35 -32.09
CA ARG A 101 -28.55 -20.49 -33.55
C ARG A 101 -27.21 -20.14 -34.19
N SER A 102 -26.22 -21.01 -34.03
CA SER A 102 -25.19 -21.33 -35.04
C SER A 102 -24.14 -22.27 -34.45
N GLN A 103 -24.09 -23.52 -34.92
CA GLN A 103 -22.95 -24.41 -34.71
C GLN A 103 -21.80 -23.96 -35.62
N PRO A 104 -20.57 -23.73 -35.11
CA PRO A 104 -19.40 -23.68 -35.96
C PRO A 104 -18.90 -25.11 -36.24
N THR A 105 -18.53 -25.34 -37.50
CA THR A 105 -18.02 -26.57 -38.06
C THR A 105 -16.66 -26.97 -37.48
N LEU A 106 -16.41 -28.29 -37.50
CA LEU A 106 -15.27 -29.00 -36.93
C LEU A 106 -13.97 -28.67 -37.70
N GLY A 107 -13.26 -27.63 -37.28
CA GLY A 107 -11.95 -27.26 -37.83
C GLY A 107 -11.19 -26.37 -36.85
N GLU A 108 -10.15 -26.94 -36.23
CA GLU A 108 -9.12 -26.27 -35.43
C GLU A 108 -9.58 -25.52 -34.17
N VAL A 109 -9.95 -26.29 -33.13
CA VAL A 109 -9.87 -25.79 -31.75
C VAL A 109 -8.38 -25.71 -31.36
N TYR A 110 -7.70 -24.64 -31.78
CA TYR A 110 -6.40 -24.27 -31.23
C TYR A 110 -6.60 -24.01 -29.73
N ALA A 111 -6.06 -24.89 -28.87
CA ALA A 111 -5.94 -24.60 -27.45
C ALA A 111 -5.19 -23.26 -27.30
N PRO A 112 -5.69 -22.28 -26.52
CA PRO A 112 -5.06 -20.98 -26.45
C PRO A 112 -3.63 -21.13 -25.90
N THR A 113 -2.64 -20.92 -26.75
CA THR A 113 -1.22 -20.88 -26.38
C THR A 113 -1.04 -19.88 -25.24
N LYS A 114 -0.31 -20.24 -24.16
CA LYS A 114 -0.13 -19.41 -22.95
C LYS A 114 0.19 -17.93 -23.23
N THR A 115 0.89 -17.66 -24.35
CA THR A 115 1.23 -16.34 -24.86
C THR A 115 0.01 -15.47 -25.19
N ASN A 116 -1.03 -16.05 -25.81
CA ASN A 116 -2.27 -15.35 -26.13
C ASN A 116 -3.06 -15.00 -24.86
N MET A 117 -3.04 -15.89 -23.86
CA MET A 117 -3.69 -15.67 -22.56
C MET A 117 -3.00 -14.57 -21.73
N LEU A 118 -1.66 -14.48 -21.80
CA LEU A 118 -0.91 -13.38 -21.15
C LEU A 118 -1.19 -12.04 -21.82
N MET A 119 -1.17 -12.00 -23.16
CA MET A 119 -1.48 -10.78 -23.91
C MET A 119 -2.91 -10.30 -23.68
N GLU A 120 -3.88 -11.19 -23.55
CA GLU A 120 -5.26 -10.81 -23.18
C GLU A 120 -5.36 -10.27 -21.76
N LYS A 121 -4.68 -10.88 -20.78
CA LYS A 121 -4.63 -10.37 -19.40
C LYS A 121 -3.97 -8.99 -19.34
N LEU A 122 -2.86 -8.79 -20.06
CA LEU A 122 -2.20 -7.49 -20.17
C LEU A 122 -3.10 -6.45 -20.83
N LYS A 123 -3.75 -6.78 -21.96
CA LYS A 123 -4.73 -5.90 -22.61
C LYS A 123 -5.88 -5.53 -21.67
N LYS A 124 -6.39 -6.49 -20.89
CA LYS A 124 -7.45 -6.25 -19.90
C LYS A 124 -6.97 -5.30 -18.79
N SER A 125 -5.81 -5.52 -18.19
CA SER A 125 -5.25 -4.64 -17.17
C SER A 125 -4.94 -3.24 -17.70
N VAL A 126 -4.40 -3.12 -18.92
CA VAL A 126 -4.18 -1.84 -19.59
C VAL A 126 -5.50 -1.14 -19.89
N LYS A 127 -6.55 -1.87 -20.28
CA LYS A 127 -7.91 -1.34 -20.48
C LYS A 127 -8.52 -0.83 -19.17
N GLU A 128 -8.35 -1.56 -18.07
CA GLU A 128 -8.80 -1.15 -16.73
C GLU A 128 -8.06 0.11 -16.23
N MET A 129 -6.75 0.20 -16.52
CA MET A 129 -5.93 1.36 -16.20
C MET A 129 -6.30 2.58 -17.06
N THR A 130 -6.46 2.41 -18.38
CA THR A 130 -6.86 3.49 -19.30
C THR A 130 -8.30 3.94 -19.06
N ALA A 131 -9.18 3.07 -18.55
CA ALA A 131 -10.54 3.43 -18.16
C ALA A 131 -10.59 4.50 -17.06
N LEU A 132 -9.60 4.55 -16.15
CA LEU A 132 -9.49 5.61 -15.14
C LEU A 132 -9.34 7.01 -15.76
N PHE A 133 -8.69 7.10 -16.92
CA PHE A 133 -8.46 8.35 -17.64
C PHE A 133 -9.60 8.72 -18.60
N ARG A 134 -10.54 7.80 -18.84
CA ARG A 134 -11.61 7.98 -19.83
C ARG A 134 -12.71 8.94 -19.36
N HIS A 135 -13.06 8.92 -18.08
CA HIS A 135 -14.09 9.80 -17.52
C HIS A 135 -13.47 11.06 -16.91
N LYS A 136 -13.95 12.25 -17.34
CA LYS A 136 -13.45 13.56 -16.89
C LYS A 136 -13.41 13.71 -15.37
N GLU A 137 -14.44 13.24 -14.67
CA GLU A 137 -14.54 13.33 -13.22
C GLU A 137 -13.58 12.38 -12.48
N MET A 138 -13.44 11.13 -12.96
CA MET A 138 -12.51 10.15 -12.40
C MET A 138 -11.06 10.58 -12.60
N ARG A 139 -10.75 11.12 -13.78
CA ARG A 139 -9.43 11.68 -14.10
C ARG A 139 -9.08 12.87 -13.19
N ARG A 140 -10.03 13.79 -12.94
CA ARG A 140 -9.81 14.91 -12.02
C ARG A 140 -9.49 14.43 -10.61
N ARG A 141 -10.27 13.48 -10.09
CA ARG A 141 -10.04 12.85 -8.77
C ARG A 141 -8.69 12.14 -8.71
N LEU A 142 -8.31 11.44 -9.77
CA LEU A 142 -7.03 10.75 -9.87
C LEU A 142 -5.85 11.71 -9.76
N PHE A 143 -5.86 12.81 -10.51
CA PHE A 143 -4.80 13.82 -10.44
C PHE A 143 -4.69 14.47 -9.06
N ILE A 144 -5.82 14.75 -8.40
CA ILE A 144 -5.84 15.25 -7.03
C ILE A 144 -5.18 14.24 -6.08
N CYS A 145 -5.55 12.96 -6.18
CA CYS A 145 -4.93 11.90 -5.37
C CYS A 145 -3.42 11.80 -5.66
N HIS A 146 -3.00 11.82 -6.92
CA HIS A 146 -1.60 11.75 -7.32
C HIS A 146 -0.78 12.88 -6.66
N PHE A 147 -1.28 14.10 -6.71
CA PHE A 147 -0.63 15.25 -6.07
C PHE A 147 -0.57 15.09 -4.54
N CYS A 148 -1.66 14.67 -3.90
CA CYS A 148 -1.68 14.44 -2.46
C CYS A 148 -0.68 13.35 -2.03
N TRP A 149 -0.63 12.22 -2.74
CA TRP A 149 0.32 11.14 -2.45
C TRP A 149 1.77 11.58 -2.64
N MET A 150 2.05 12.33 -3.72
CA MET A 150 3.37 12.90 -3.98
C MET A 150 3.80 13.85 -2.86
N GLY A 151 2.95 14.81 -2.50
CA GLY A 151 3.26 15.80 -1.46
C GLY A 151 3.43 15.17 -0.07
N THR A 152 2.61 14.19 0.27
CA THR A 152 2.74 13.45 1.54
C THR A 152 4.06 12.68 1.58
N SER A 153 4.40 11.97 0.50
CA SER A 153 5.65 11.21 0.40
C SER A 153 6.88 12.11 0.45
N LEU A 154 6.86 13.23 -0.28
CA LEU A 154 7.94 14.21 -0.25
C LEU A 154 8.20 14.73 1.17
N GLY A 155 7.14 15.18 1.87
CA GLY A 155 7.25 15.65 3.24
C GLY A 155 7.72 14.55 4.21
N TYR A 156 7.22 13.33 4.04
CA TYR A 156 7.60 12.18 4.86
C TYR A 156 9.10 11.88 4.77
N TYR A 157 9.62 11.76 3.55
CA TYR A 157 11.04 11.45 3.33
C TYR A 157 11.95 12.64 3.59
N ALA A 158 11.55 13.86 3.27
CA ALA A 158 12.34 15.06 3.60
C ALA A 158 12.56 15.19 5.11
N MET A 159 11.52 14.92 5.92
CA MET A 159 11.67 14.89 7.38
C MET A 159 12.48 13.68 7.87
N ALA A 160 12.37 12.54 7.18
CA ALA A 160 13.12 11.33 7.54
C ALA A 160 14.62 11.42 7.22
N LEU A 161 15.04 12.29 6.31
CA LEU A 161 16.44 12.48 5.92
C LEU A 161 17.11 13.63 6.66
N ASN A 162 16.33 14.56 7.21
CA ASN A 162 16.81 15.67 8.04
C ASN A 162 17.20 15.26 9.49
N VAL A 163 17.47 13.98 9.75
CA VAL A 163 17.81 13.49 11.11
C VAL A 163 19.09 14.12 11.65
N ASP A 164 20.08 14.28 10.77
CA ASP A 164 21.41 14.74 11.17
C ASP A 164 21.42 16.25 11.53
N ASN A 165 20.40 17.02 11.13
CA ASN A 165 20.23 18.43 11.48
C ASN A 165 19.64 18.65 12.89
N PHE A 166 19.10 17.61 13.53
CA PHE A 166 18.68 17.69 14.92
C PHE A 166 19.87 17.30 15.80
N ALA A 167 20.43 18.22 16.59
CA ALA A 167 21.61 17.98 17.43
C ALA A 167 21.38 16.97 18.60
N ALA A 168 20.31 16.18 18.55
CA ALA A 168 20.04 15.08 19.46
C ALA A 168 20.77 13.81 19.01
N ASP A 169 20.96 12.86 19.93
CA ASP A 169 21.48 11.53 19.61
C ASP A 169 20.60 10.87 18.52
N ARG A 170 21.23 10.50 17.39
CA ARG A 170 20.59 9.90 16.23
C ARG A 170 19.82 8.62 16.57
N TYR A 171 20.29 7.81 17.52
CA TYR A 171 19.61 6.58 17.93
C TYR A 171 18.29 6.89 18.65
N ILE A 172 18.29 7.90 19.53
CA ILE A 172 17.09 8.35 20.26
C ILE A 172 16.07 8.94 19.29
N TYR A 173 16.53 9.74 18.33
CA TYR A 173 15.64 10.32 17.31
C TYR A 173 14.94 9.23 16.48
N VAL A 174 15.69 8.21 16.00
CA VAL A 174 15.12 7.10 15.23
C VAL A 174 14.13 6.28 16.09
N ALA A 175 14.45 6.04 17.37
CA ALA A 175 13.53 5.37 18.28
C ALA A 175 12.23 6.17 18.50
N LEU A 176 12.34 7.48 18.73
CA LEU A 176 11.18 8.37 18.93
C LEU A 176 10.31 8.47 17.67
N THR A 177 10.91 8.58 16.49
CA THR A 177 10.15 8.58 15.23
C THR A 177 9.42 7.27 15.00
N GLY A 178 10.06 6.12 15.27
CA GLY A 178 9.41 4.80 15.21
C GLY A 178 8.28 4.65 16.22
N ALA A 179 8.44 5.16 17.45
CA ALA A 179 7.40 5.14 18.47
C ALA A 179 6.21 6.03 18.09
N LEU A 180 6.46 7.20 17.50
CA LEU A 180 5.43 8.18 17.10
C LEU A 180 4.66 7.80 15.83
N GLU A 181 5.21 6.91 15.00
CA GLU A 181 4.48 6.29 13.89
C GLU A 181 3.31 5.43 14.40
N ILE A 182 3.39 4.81 15.57
CA ILE A 182 2.27 4.01 16.09
C ILE A 182 1.02 4.88 16.32
N PRO A 183 1.07 5.96 17.12
CA PRO A 183 -0.09 6.81 17.33
C PRO A 183 -0.53 7.55 16.07
N SER A 184 0.36 7.83 15.11
CA SER A 184 -0.05 8.48 13.84
C SER A 184 -1.05 7.65 13.04
N TYR A 185 -1.02 6.31 13.14
CA TYR A 185 -2.02 5.44 12.53
C TYR A 185 -3.36 5.42 13.28
N PHE A 186 -3.34 5.60 14.61
CA PHE A 186 -4.53 5.50 15.46
C PHE A 186 -5.28 6.82 15.62
N VAL A 187 -4.57 7.95 15.76
CA VAL A 187 -5.16 9.28 16.02
C VAL A 187 -6.15 9.71 14.92
N PRO A 188 -5.90 9.48 13.62
CA PRO A 188 -6.85 9.84 12.58
C PRO A 188 -8.14 9.00 12.61
N LEU A 189 -8.15 7.80 13.18
CA LEU A 189 -9.31 6.89 13.17
C LEU A 189 -10.55 7.45 13.88
N PRO A 190 -10.49 7.91 15.15
CA PRO A 190 -11.64 8.54 15.80
C PRO A 190 -12.02 9.83 15.07
N MET A 191 -11.04 10.62 14.62
CA MET A 191 -11.32 11.86 13.87
C MET A 191 -12.14 11.56 12.60
N LEU A 192 -11.80 10.48 11.88
CA LEU A 192 -12.47 10.05 10.64
C LEU A 192 -13.94 9.73 10.82
N LYS A 193 -14.31 9.27 12.03
CA LYS A 193 -15.70 9.00 12.40
C LYS A 193 -16.51 10.30 12.55
N PHE A 194 -15.89 11.39 13.01
CA PHE A 194 -16.59 12.65 13.32
C PHE A 194 -16.57 13.67 12.18
N PHE A 195 -15.41 13.91 11.55
CA PHE A 195 -15.21 15.04 10.62
C PHE A 195 -15.18 14.63 9.14
N GLY A 196 -15.17 13.34 8.84
CA GLY A 196 -15.05 12.83 7.48
C GLY A 196 -13.64 13.00 6.88
N ARG A 197 -13.40 12.36 5.73
CA ARG A 197 -12.05 12.11 5.19
C ARG A 197 -11.35 13.36 4.66
N ARG A 198 -12.11 14.27 4.04
CA ARG A 198 -11.56 15.47 3.37
C ARG A 198 -11.06 16.50 4.37
N ILE A 199 -11.88 16.79 5.39
CA ILE A 199 -11.59 17.79 6.41
C ILE A 199 -10.36 17.36 7.22
N ILE A 200 -10.24 16.08 7.56
CA ILE A 200 -9.11 15.58 8.34
C ILE A 200 -7.80 15.65 7.56
N ASN A 201 -7.79 15.26 6.29
CA ASN A 201 -6.60 15.43 5.45
C ASN A 201 -6.17 16.90 5.41
N PHE A 202 -7.13 17.81 5.24
CA PHE A 202 -6.85 19.25 5.27
C PHE A 202 -6.26 19.70 6.61
N ILE A 203 -6.88 19.34 7.74
CA ILE A 203 -6.40 19.71 9.08
C ILE A 203 -5.00 19.17 9.32
N LEU A 204 -4.74 17.89 9.03
CA LEU A 204 -3.44 17.28 9.25
C LEU A 204 -2.34 17.93 8.39
N PHE A 205 -2.61 18.22 7.12
CA PHE A 205 -1.67 18.95 6.27
C PHE A 205 -1.42 20.39 6.73
N MET A 206 -2.47 21.06 7.24
CA MET A 206 -2.37 22.41 7.77
C MET A 206 -1.46 22.43 9.00
N VAL A 207 -1.73 21.54 9.98
CA VAL A 207 -0.91 21.40 11.19
C VAL A 207 0.52 21.02 10.84
N ALA A 208 0.73 20.06 9.94
CA ALA A 208 2.08 19.69 9.47
C ALA A 208 2.82 20.89 8.86
N SER A 209 2.17 21.65 7.97
CA SER A 209 2.76 22.84 7.34
C SER A 209 3.10 23.93 8.36
N LEU A 210 2.22 24.19 9.34
CA LEU A 210 2.49 25.15 10.40
C LEU A 210 3.66 24.74 11.28
N CYS A 211 3.76 23.45 11.64
CA CYS A 211 4.89 22.93 12.40
C CYS A 211 6.20 23.14 11.62
N LEU A 212 6.22 22.79 10.33
CA LEU A 212 7.41 22.97 9.49
C LEU A 212 7.80 24.45 9.31
N LEU A 213 6.83 25.36 9.15
CA LEU A 213 7.11 26.79 9.11
C LEU A 213 7.62 27.34 10.44
N SER A 214 7.12 26.81 11.56
CA SER A 214 7.54 27.23 12.91
C SER A 214 9.01 26.88 13.18
N ILE A 215 9.56 25.84 12.54
CA ILE A 215 10.97 25.48 12.65
C ILE A 215 11.88 26.64 12.22
N LEU A 216 11.50 27.43 11.20
CA LEU A 216 12.30 28.58 10.75
C LEU A 216 12.40 29.70 11.78
N ALA A 217 11.45 29.78 12.71
CA ALA A 217 11.43 30.82 13.75
C ALA A 217 12.22 30.41 15.01
N ILE A 218 12.63 29.14 15.12
CA ILE A 218 13.31 28.61 16.31
C ILE A 218 14.84 28.77 16.12
N PRO A 219 15.54 29.39 17.09
CA PRO A 219 17.00 29.47 17.06
C PRO A 219 17.66 28.08 17.06
N GLN A 220 18.76 27.93 16.32
CA GLN A 220 19.49 26.67 16.20
C GLN A 220 20.02 26.12 17.54
N ASP A 221 20.16 26.98 18.55
CA ASP A 221 20.63 26.61 19.89
C ASP A 221 19.66 25.69 20.66
N SER A 222 18.38 25.64 20.28
CA SER A 222 17.36 24.85 20.96
C SER A 222 17.01 23.55 20.22
N SER A 223 17.93 22.59 20.27
CA SER A 223 17.80 21.30 19.55
C SER A 223 16.58 20.49 20.00
N VAL A 224 16.20 20.59 21.28
CA VAL A 224 15.01 19.91 21.84
C VAL A 224 13.71 20.51 21.27
N ALA A 225 13.62 21.84 21.13
CA ALA A 225 12.43 22.48 20.58
C ALA A 225 12.26 22.14 19.09
N LEU A 226 13.35 22.16 18.32
CA LEU A 226 13.37 21.73 16.92
C LEU A 226 12.90 20.28 16.79
N MET A 227 13.38 19.39 17.65
CA MET A 227 12.98 17.99 17.66
C MET A 227 11.49 17.84 17.97
N ILE A 228 10.96 18.48 19.02
CA ILE A 228 9.53 18.35 19.39
C ILE A 228 8.62 18.83 18.24
N VAL A 229 8.91 20.00 17.68
CA VAL A 229 8.10 20.57 16.59
C VAL A 229 8.21 19.71 15.31
N GLY A 230 9.41 19.23 14.98
CA GLY A 230 9.63 18.30 13.87
C GLY A 230 8.89 16.97 14.07
N LEU A 231 8.89 16.41 15.27
CA LEU A 231 8.18 15.17 15.59
C LEU A 231 6.66 15.32 15.49
N ILE A 232 6.10 16.46 15.91
CA ILE A 232 4.66 16.76 15.73
C ILE A 232 4.33 16.86 14.24
N GLY A 233 5.13 17.59 13.46
CA GLY A 233 4.95 17.68 12.02
C GLY A 233 4.99 16.30 11.36
N ARG A 234 5.93 15.45 11.76
CA ARG A 234 6.08 14.08 11.25
C ARG A 234 4.87 13.22 11.59
N LEU A 235 4.37 13.30 12.83
CA LEU A 235 3.16 12.59 13.26
C LEU A 235 1.97 12.96 12.37
N CYS A 236 1.79 14.25 12.06
CA CYS A 236 0.73 14.70 11.16
C CYS A 236 0.91 14.17 9.74
N VAL A 237 2.12 14.23 9.16
CA VAL A 237 2.42 13.72 7.81
C VAL A 237 2.18 12.20 7.71
N SER A 238 2.60 11.44 8.71
CA SER A 238 2.35 9.98 8.77
C SER A 238 0.85 9.66 8.90
N GLY A 239 0.12 10.47 9.69
CA GLY A 239 -1.33 10.41 9.76
C GLY A 239 -1.98 10.66 8.41
N VAL A 240 -1.52 11.67 7.64
CA VAL A 240 -1.99 11.91 6.27
C VAL A 240 -1.76 10.69 5.38
N PHE A 241 -0.60 10.05 5.45
CA PHE A 241 -0.29 8.86 4.64
C PHE A 241 -1.36 7.77 4.82
N SER A 242 -1.76 7.55 6.06
CA SER A 242 -2.80 6.60 6.45
C SER A 242 -4.19 6.97 5.92
N VAL A 243 -4.57 8.24 6.06
CA VAL A 243 -5.90 8.71 5.61
C VAL A 243 -5.97 8.77 4.08
N VAL A 244 -4.89 9.14 3.40
CA VAL A 244 -4.81 9.23 1.94
C VAL A 244 -4.95 7.85 1.29
N ILE A 245 -4.31 6.81 1.85
CA ILE A 245 -4.50 5.41 1.39
C ILE A 245 -5.98 5.02 1.49
N LEU A 246 -6.59 5.26 2.65
CA LEU A 246 -8.00 4.93 2.90
C LEU A 246 -8.91 5.71 1.95
N HIS A 247 -8.72 7.03 1.85
CA HIS A 247 -9.53 7.90 1.01
C HIS A 247 -9.45 7.51 -0.47
N THR A 248 -8.26 7.18 -0.96
CA THR A 248 -8.06 6.69 -2.33
C THR A 248 -8.82 5.38 -2.55
N SER A 249 -8.79 4.45 -1.59
CA SER A 249 -9.51 3.18 -1.72
C SER A 249 -11.03 3.35 -1.70
N GLU A 250 -11.56 4.32 -0.95
CA GLU A 250 -13.00 4.59 -0.88
C GLU A 250 -13.50 5.40 -2.10
N LEU A 251 -12.64 6.21 -2.72
CA LEU A 251 -13.01 7.11 -3.81
C LEU A 251 -13.24 6.40 -5.15
N PHE A 252 -12.53 5.30 -5.40
CA PHE A 252 -12.57 4.56 -6.66
C PHE A 252 -13.39 3.26 -6.56
N PRO A 253 -14.17 2.90 -7.60
CA PRO A 253 -15.00 1.70 -7.62
C PRO A 253 -14.13 0.43 -7.60
N THR A 254 -14.70 -0.69 -7.15
CA THR A 254 -14.01 -1.97 -6.92
C THR A 254 -13.18 -2.44 -8.12
N LEU A 255 -13.70 -2.27 -9.33
CA LEU A 255 -13.05 -2.66 -10.59
C LEU A 255 -11.73 -1.90 -10.85
N ASN A 256 -11.65 -0.63 -10.46
CA ASN A 256 -10.51 0.25 -10.78
C ASN A 256 -9.73 0.69 -9.53
N ARG A 257 -10.18 0.30 -8.33
CA ARG A 257 -9.59 0.68 -7.04
C ARG A 257 -8.12 0.31 -6.94
N ASN A 258 -7.78 -0.93 -7.26
CA ASN A 258 -6.40 -1.42 -7.15
C ASN A 258 -5.47 -0.67 -8.11
N SER A 259 -5.93 -0.40 -9.33
CA SER A 259 -5.18 0.38 -10.32
C SER A 259 -5.02 1.85 -9.89
N ALA A 260 -6.03 2.45 -9.27
CA ALA A 260 -5.97 3.82 -8.76
C ALA A 260 -5.02 3.96 -7.55
N ILE A 261 -5.06 3.02 -6.60
CA ILE A 261 -4.13 2.98 -5.47
C ILE A 261 -2.71 2.72 -5.97
N GLY A 262 -2.52 1.75 -6.87
CA GLY A 262 -1.22 1.42 -7.45
C GLY A 262 -0.58 2.59 -8.19
N SER A 263 -1.32 3.26 -9.08
CA SER A 263 -0.83 4.45 -9.79
C SER A 263 -0.53 5.61 -8.84
N SER A 264 -1.39 5.87 -7.85
CA SER A 264 -1.13 6.91 -6.84
C SER A 264 0.12 6.59 -6.00
N SER A 265 0.34 5.31 -5.66
CA SER A 265 1.56 4.85 -4.97
C SER A 265 2.81 5.04 -5.82
N THR A 266 2.74 4.77 -7.13
CA THR A 266 3.88 5.05 -8.04
C THR A 266 4.22 6.54 -8.09
N MET A 267 3.20 7.41 -8.05
CA MET A 267 3.43 8.86 -7.98
C MET A 267 4.00 9.30 -6.62
N ALA A 268 3.65 8.61 -5.53
CA ALA A 268 4.27 8.84 -4.23
C ALA A 268 5.79 8.63 -4.28
N HIS A 269 6.26 7.65 -5.07
CA HIS A 269 7.69 7.41 -5.23
C HIS A 269 8.43 8.56 -5.92
N VAL A 270 7.78 9.30 -6.82
CA VAL A 270 8.35 10.52 -7.41
C VAL A 270 8.70 11.53 -6.30
N GLY A 271 7.82 11.68 -5.31
CA GLY A 271 8.10 12.50 -4.11
C GLY A 271 9.28 11.96 -3.28
N SER A 272 9.37 10.64 -3.10
CA SER A 272 10.49 10.04 -2.34
C SER A 272 11.84 10.18 -3.06
N ILE A 273 11.85 10.16 -4.38
CA ILE A 273 13.07 10.35 -5.19
C ILE A 273 13.52 11.80 -5.13
N ALA A 274 12.58 12.75 -5.11
CA ALA A 274 12.90 14.18 -5.01
C ALA A 274 13.38 14.60 -3.60
N ALA A 275 12.95 13.90 -2.54
CA ALA A 275 13.22 14.30 -1.16
C ALA A 275 14.72 14.45 -0.81
N PRO A 276 15.62 13.49 -1.09
CA PRO A 276 17.05 13.65 -0.80
C PRO A 276 17.65 14.90 -1.43
N TYR A 277 17.35 15.18 -2.70
CA TYR A 277 17.87 16.36 -3.40
C TYR A 277 17.41 17.67 -2.76
N ILE A 278 16.18 17.73 -2.25
CA ILE A 278 15.70 18.91 -1.53
C ILE A 278 16.43 19.05 -0.19
N VAL A 279 16.63 17.96 0.54
CA VAL A 279 17.35 17.98 1.82
C VAL A 279 18.81 18.38 1.65
N ASP A 280 19.48 17.85 0.64
CA ASP A 280 20.88 18.20 0.33
C ASP A 280 21.05 19.68 -0.05
N LEU A 281 20.02 20.32 -0.65
CA LEU A 281 20.03 21.76 -0.95
C LEU A 281 19.73 22.64 0.28
N LEU A 282 19.22 22.06 1.36
CA LEU A 282 18.88 22.77 2.61
C LEU A 282 20.03 22.76 3.63
N VAL A 283 21.09 22.00 3.37
CA VAL A 283 22.37 21.98 4.12
C VAL A 283 23.30 23.06 3.57
#